data_AF-A0AAU7QAE6-F1
#
_entry.id   AF-A0AAU7QAE6-F1
#
_cell.length_a   1.000
_cell.length_b   1.000
_cell.length_c   1.000
_cell.angle_alpha   90.00
_cell.angle_beta   90.00
_cell.angle_gamma   90.00
#
_symmetry.space_group_name_H-M   'P 1'
#
loop_
_entity.id
_entity.type
_entity.pdbx_description
1 polymer ?
#
loop_
_entity_poly.entity_id
_entity_poly.type
_entity_poly.pdbx_seq_one_letter_code
_entity_poly.pdbx_strand_id
1 'polypeptide(L)'
;MKYSLNGLELNIQERGNGLPAIIFLHYWGGSSRTWADVIAALPGTYRTIAPDLRGWGESSATADNGFALIDFVNDILAMITALDVRHYVLVGHSMGGENCTIAGVAASPRTCWAGTDCAGAADTDEIGSRSAFAYGECLFL
;
A
#
# COMPACT_ATOMS: atom_id res chain seq x y z
N MET A 1 13.93 6.15 -0.99
CA MET A 1 14.27 6.31 -2.43
C MET A 1 13.18 7.13 -3.10
N LYS A 2 13.50 7.88 -4.15
CA LYS A 2 12.54 8.72 -4.88
C LYS A 2 12.04 7.99 -6.12
N TYR A 3 10.73 8.06 -6.37
CA TYR A 3 10.06 7.45 -7.51
C TYR A 3 9.16 8.45 -8.22
N SER A 4 9.27 8.56 -9.54
CA SER A 4 8.39 9.40 -10.34
C SER A 4 7.12 8.64 -10.72
N LEU A 5 6.00 8.94 -10.06
CA LEU A 5 4.72 8.25 -10.19
C LEU A 5 3.59 9.27 -10.32
N ASN A 6 2.66 9.10 -11.26
CA ASN A 6 1.51 9.99 -11.47
C ASN A 6 1.88 11.49 -11.58
N GLY A 7 3.04 11.81 -12.15
CA GLY A 7 3.54 13.19 -12.24
C GLY A 7 4.06 13.77 -10.92
N LEU A 8 4.22 12.95 -9.88
CA LEU A 8 4.77 13.28 -8.58
C LEU A 8 6.12 12.58 -8.37
N GLU A 9 6.97 13.19 -7.54
CA GLU A 9 8.12 12.52 -6.96
C GLU A 9 7.73 12.02 -5.55
N LEU A 10 7.55 10.71 -5.41
CA LEU A 10 7.23 10.07 -4.15
C LEU A 10 8.49 9.57 -3.45
N ASN A 11 8.65 9.89 -2.17
CA ASN A 11 9.63 9.27 -1.32
C ASN A 11 9.09 7.96 -0.74
N ILE A 12 9.85 6.88 -0.87
CA ILE A 12 9.47 5.55 -0.41
C ILE A 12 10.63 4.93 0.37
N GLN A 13 10.37 4.54 1.61
CA GLN A 13 11.31 3.76 2.41
C GLN A 13 11.06 2.28 2.20
N GLU A 14 12.10 1.54 1.83
CA GLU A 14 12.03 0.09 1.64
C GLU A 14 13.09 -0.61 2.48
N ARG A 15 12.73 -1.74 3.08
CA ARG A 15 13.66 -2.62 3.80
C ARG A 15 13.28 -4.08 3.60
N GLY A 16 14.29 -4.91 3.35
CA GLY A 16 14.10 -6.35 3.15
C GLY A 16 13.50 -6.70 1.79
N ASN A 17 13.32 -8.00 1.53
CA ASN A 17 12.85 -8.53 0.25
C ASN A 17 11.97 -9.79 0.40
N GLY A 18 11.52 -10.10 1.62
CA GLY A 18 10.65 -11.26 1.86
C GLY A 18 9.20 -11.03 1.45
N LEU A 19 8.40 -12.09 1.55
CA LEU A 19 6.98 -12.10 1.18
C LEU A 19 6.12 -12.62 2.35
N PRO A 20 4.89 -12.09 2.52
CA PRO A 20 4.32 -10.94 1.80
C PRO A 20 5.03 -9.63 2.17
N ALA A 21 4.96 -8.64 1.29
CA ALA A 21 5.42 -7.28 1.60
C ALA A 21 4.42 -6.60 2.54
N ILE A 22 4.89 -5.80 3.49
CA ILE A 22 4.04 -5.00 4.38
C ILE A 22 4.16 -3.54 3.98
N ILE A 23 3.07 -2.93 3.53
CA ILE A 23 3.01 -1.56 3.05
C ILE A 23 2.32 -0.70 4.12
N PHE A 24 3.03 0.31 4.61
CA PHE A 24 2.57 1.16 5.70
C PHE A 24 2.11 2.54 5.20
N LEU A 25 0.83 2.85 5.37
CA LEU A 25 0.19 4.09 4.94
C LEU A 25 -0.03 5.01 6.15
N HIS A 26 0.61 6.17 6.13
CA HIS A 26 0.51 7.12 7.23
C HIS A 26 -0.82 7.92 7.22
N TYR A 27 -1.11 8.57 8.34
CA TYR A 27 -2.26 9.45 8.53
C TYR A 27 -2.05 10.84 7.90
N TRP A 28 -3.10 11.67 7.85
CA TRP A 28 -3.00 13.05 7.36
C TRP A 28 -1.97 13.88 8.16
N GLY A 29 -0.96 14.46 7.50
CA GLY A 29 0.13 15.15 8.21
C GLY A 29 1.35 14.27 8.52
N GLY A 30 1.24 12.96 8.34
CA GLY A 30 2.29 12.00 8.67
C GLY A 30 3.41 11.89 7.63
N SER A 31 4.24 10.86 7.76
CA SER A 31 5.22 10.44 6.76
C SER A 31 5.60 8.98 6.98
N SER A 32 6.41 8.40 6.11
CA SER A 32 7.07 7.10 6.27
C SER A 32 7.75 6.95 7.64
N ARG A 33 8.29 8.03 8.21
CA ARG A 33 8.93 8.04 9.54
C ARG A 33 7.98 7.66 10.68
N THR A 34 6.67 7.85 10.52
CA THR A 34 5.66 7.42 11.50
C THR A 34 5.78 5.94 11.84
N TRP A 35 6.23 5.13 10.89
CA TRP A 35 6.31 3.68 11.02
C TRP A 35 7.71 3.17 11.40
N ALA A 36 8.68 4.06 11.64
CA ALA A 36 10.07 3.68 11.85
C ALA A 36 10.24 2.67 13.00
N ASP A 37 9.62 2.92 14.15
CA ASP A 37 9.72 2.05 15.32
C ASP A 37 9.02 0.71 15.11
N VAL A 38 7.86 0.71 14.43
CA VAL A 38 7.12 -0.51 14.08
C VAL A 38 7.95 -1.36 13.12
N ILE A 39 8.51 -0.76 12.07
CA ILE A 39 9.37 -1.43 11.08
C ILE A 39 10.65 -1.96 11.74
N ALA A 40 11.22 -1.23 12.70
CA ALA A 40 12.40 -1.67 13.43
C ALA A 40 12.12 -2.90 14.31
N ALA A 41 10.92 -2.97 14.92
CA ALA A 41 10.49 -4.09 15.75
C ALA A 41 10.12 -5.35 14.94
N LEU A 42 9.82 -5.22 13.64
CA LEU A 42 9.49 -6.36 12.80
C LEU A 42 10.70 -7.25 12.50
N PRO A 43 10.50 -8.58 12.39
CA PRO A 43 11.52 -9.50 11.92
C PRO A 43 12.09 -9.06 10.56
N GLY A 44 13.41 -9.15 10.40
CA GLY A 44 14.09 -8.77 9.14
C GLY A 44 13.76 -9.66 7.93
N THR A 45 12.91 -10.68 8.12
CA THR A 45 12.42 -11.57 7.07
C THR A 45 11.31 -10.96 6.22
N TYR A 46 10.69 -9.86 6.65
CA TYR A 46 9.65 -9.19 5.88
C TYR A 46 10.26 -8.14 4.92
N ARG A 47 9.64 -7.98 3.74
CA ARG A 47 9.78 -6.74 2.96
C ARG A 47 8.83 -5.71 3.57
N THR A 48 9.35 -4.52 3.88
CA THR A 48 8.54 -3.39 4.38
C THR A 48 8.68 -2.24 3.40
N ILE A 49 7.57 -1.57 3.13
CA ILE A 49 7.46 -0.44 2.20
C ILE A 49 6.67 0.65 2.93
N ALA A 50 7.22 1.84 3.06
CA ALA A 50 6.55 2.98 3.69
C ALA A 50 6.70 4.20 2.78
N PRO A 51 5.68 4.54 1.97
CA PRO A 51 5.68 5.78 1.21
C PRO A 51 5.39 6.99 2.09
N ASP A 52 5.98 8.12 1.73
CA ASP A 52 5.41 9.43 2.02
C ASP A 52 4.30 9.66 0.98
N LEU A 53 3.06 9.77 1.43
CA LEU A 53 1.94 10.09 0.55
C LEU A 53 2.08 11.51 -0.01
N ARG A 54 1.50 11.73 -1.19
CA ARG A 54 1.55 13.01 -1.92
C ARG A 54 1.43 14.23 -1.01
N GLY A 55 2.35 15.17 -1.12
CA GLY A 55 2.35 16.41 -0.33
C GLY A 55 2.77 16.28 1.14
N TRP A 56 3.21 15.10 1.57
CA TRP A 56 3.77 14.89 2.91
C TRP A 56 5.20 14.34 2.88
N GLY A 57 5.86 14.46 4.02
CA GLY A 57 7.25 14.01 4.19
C GLY A 57 8.17 14.67 3.17
N GLU A 58 8.81 13.84 2.37
CA GLU A 58 9.69 14.25 1.27
C GLU A 58 9.04 14.04 -0.10
N SER A 59 7.75 13.69 -0.17
CA SER A 59 7.02 13.59 -1.44
C SER A 59 6.56 14.95 -1.94
N SER A 60 6.56 15.14 -3.26
CA SER A 60 6.01 16.34 -3.88
C SER A 60 4.49 16.39 -3.78
N ALA A 61 3.91 17.57 -4.00
CA ALA A 61 2.48 17.79 -4.22
C ALA A 61 2.22 18.32 -5.63
N THR A 62 0.99 18.17 -6.12
CA THR A 62 0.50 18.92 -7.28
C THR A 62 0.08 20.32 -6.86
N ALA A 63 0.28 21.32 -7.74
CA ALA A 63 0.11 22.73 -7.40
C ALA A 63 -1.35 23.14 -7.10
N ASP A 64 -2.33 22.56 -7.80
CA ASP A 64 -3.67 23.16 -7.86
C ASP A 64 -4.85 22.23 -7.53
N ASN A 65 -4.64 20.91 -7.44
CA ASN A 65 -5.65 19.90 -7.08
C ASN A 65 -4.94 18.55 -6.88
N GLY A 66 -5.42 17.71 -5.96
CA GLY A 66 -4.90 16.35 -5.84
C GLY A 66 -4.85 15.77 -4.44
N PHE A 67 -5.80 16.12 -3.55
CA PHE A 67 -5.88 15.54 -2.21
C PHE A 67 -7.25 14.88 -1.96
N ALA A 68 -7.97 14.54 -3.03
CA ALA A 68 -9.15 13.70 -2.88
C ALA A 68 -8.70 12.27 -2.54
N LEU A 69 -9.56 11.53 -1.85
CA LEU A 69 -9.28 10.14 -1.44
C LEU A 69 -8.82 9.26 -2.61
N ILE A 70 -9.42 9.43 -3.78
CA ILE A 70 -9.06 8.68 -5.00
C ILE A 70 -7.64 8.97 -5.50
N ASP A 71 -7.13 10.19 -5.27
CA ASP A 71 -5.79 10.57 -5.70
C ASP A 71 -4.72 9.78 -4.92
N PHE A 72 -4.94 9.60 -3.62
CA PHE A 72 -4.08 8.77 -2.77
C PHE A 72 -4.10 7.31 -3.18
N VAL A 73 -5.29 6.76 -3.42
CA VAL A 73 -5.46 5.37 -3.85
C VAL A 73 -4.74 5.13 -5.17
N ASN A 74 -4.88 6.04 -6.14
CA ASN A 74 -4.20 5.95 -7.43
C ASN A 74 -2.66 5.96 -7.29
N ASP A 75 -2.11 6.76 -6.38
CA ASP A 75 -0.67 6.74 -6.10
C ASP A 75 -0.21 5.43 -5.48
N ILE A 76 -0.99 4.90 -4.54
CA ILE A 76 -0.70 3.62 -3.87
C ILE A 76 -0.70 2.48 -4.90
N LEU A 77 -1.69 2.43 -5.79
CA LEU A 77 -1.77 1.42 -6.84
C LEU A 77 -0.63 1.57 -7.87
N ALA A 78 -0.30 2.80 -8.26
CA ALA A 78 0.83 3.08 -9.15
C ALA A 78 2.15 2.66 -8.52
N MET A 79 2.34 2.90 -7.22
CA MET A 79 3.49 2.44 -6.46
C MET A 79 3.58 0.92 -6.41
N ILE A 80 2.49 0.23 -6.05
CA ILE A 80 2.43 -1.25 -5.98
C ILE A 80 2.83 -1.85 -7.34
N THR A 81 2.32 -1.28 -8.43
CA THR A 81 2.63 -1.69 -9.80
C THR A 81 4.11 -1.43 -10.13
N ALA A 82 4.63 -0.23 -9.84
CA ALA A 82 6.01 0.15 -10.14
C ALA A 82 7.05 -0.68 -9.36
N LEU A 83 6.70 -1.12 -8.15
CA LEU A 83 7.55 -1.92 -7.28
C LEU A 83 7.38 -3.45 -7.49
N ASP A 84 6.57 -3.87 -8.47
CA ASP A 84 6.17 -5.26 -8.78
C ASP A 84 5.78 -6.06 -7.52
N VAL A 85 4.96 -5.44 -6.66
CA VAL A 85 4.52 -6.06 -5.40
C VAL A 85 3.23 -6.84 -5.63
N ARG A 86 3.33 -8.17 -5.62
CA ARG A 86 2.18 -9.05 -5.94
C ARG A 86 1.46 -9.61 -4.72
N HIS A 87 2.20 -9.80 -3.63
CA HIS A 87 1.66 -10.30 -2.36
C HIS A 87 2.00 -9.29 -1.28
N TYR A 88 0.99 -8.62 -0.76
CA TYR A 88 1.21 -7.61 0.26
C TYR A 88 0.10 -7.55 1.31
N VAL A 89 0.43 -6.89 2.42
CA VAL A 89 -0.49 -6.45 3.45
C VAL A 89 -0.38 -4.94 3.53
N LEU A 90 -1.51 -4.25 3.46
CA LEU A 90 -1.63 -2.82 3.72
C LEU A 90 -1.91 -2.61 5.21
N VAL A 91 -1.16 -1.70 5.83
CA VAL A 91 -1.35 -1.27 7.21
C VAL A 91 -1.57 0.24 7.19
N GLY A 92 -2.67 0.70 7.74
CA GLY A 92 -3.06 2.11 7.68
C GLY A 92 -3.50 2.68 9.02
N HIS A 93 -3.13 3.93 9.29
CA HIS A 93 -3.63 4.71 10.43
C HIS A 93 -4.49 5.89 9.96
N SER A 94 -5.71 6.04 10.50
CA SER A 94 -6.67 7.10 10.12
C SER A 94 -6.90 7.17 8.60
N MET A 95 -6.56 8.28 7.92
CA MET A 95 -6.60 8.39 6.45
C MET A 95 -5.87 7.22 5.75
N GLY A 96 -4.77 6.73 6.34
CA GLY A 96 -4.06 5.57 5.83
C GLY A 96 -4.92 4.30 5.85
N GLY A 97 -5.82 4.15 6.83
CA GLY A 97 -6.76 3.02 6.92
C GLY A 97 -7.88 3.10 5.88
N GLU A 98 -8.41 4.30 5.64
CA GLU A 98 -9.38 4.54 4.54
C GLU A 98 -8.76 4.21 3.18
N ASN A 99 -7.54 4.69 2.94
CA ASN A 99 -6.76 4.40 1.74
C ASN A 99 -6.48 2.90 1.59
N CYS A 100 -6.12 2.23 2.68
CA CYS A 100 -5.86 0.78 2.73
C CYS A 100 -7.09 -0.02 2.28
N THR A 101 -8.28 0.36 2.76
CA THR A 101 -9.53 -0.33 2.40
C THR A 101 -9.83 -0.20 0.91
N ILE A 102 -9.77 1.03 0.40
CA ILE A 102 -10.16 1.29 -0.99
C ILE A 102 -9.11 0.72 -1.96
N ALA A 103 -7.83 0.88 -1.67
CA ALA A 103 -6.75 0.34 -2.50
C ALA A 103 -6.73 -1.19 -2.49
N GLY A 104 -6.99 -1.83 -1.35
CA GLY A 104 -7.12 -3.29 -1.25
C GLY A 104 -8.21 -3.82 -2.18
N VAL A 105 -9.42 -3.29 -2.06
CA VAL A 105 -10.57 -3.67 -2.91
C VAL A 105 -10.29 -3.40 -4.40
N ALA A 106 -9.64 -2.28 -4.73
CA ALA A 106 -9.33 -1.93 -6.12
C ALA A 106 -8.26 -2.83 -6.75
N ALA A 107 -7.27 -3.28 -5.97
CA ALA A 107 -6.19 -4.15 -6.44
C ALA A 107 -6.58 -5.64 -6.45
N SER A 108 -7.49 -6.04 -5.56
CA SER A 108 -7.96 -7.41 -5.43
C SER A 108 -9.45 -7.44 -5.05
N PRO A 109 -10.35 -7.97 -5.90
CA PRO A 109 -11.71 -8.28 -5.48
C PRO A 109 -11.76 -9.38 -4.39
N ARG A 110 -10.61 -9.93 -3.97
CA ARG A 110 -10.44 -10.95 -2.91
C ARG A 110 -9.65 -10.45 -1.70
N THR A 111 -9.82 -9.19 -1.30
CA THR A 111 -9.27 -8.65 -0.05
C THR A 111 -9.95 -9.35 1.14
N CYS A 112 -9.20 -10.12 1.94
CA CYS A 112 -9.70 -10.61 3.22
C CYS A 112 -9.61 -9.48 4.27
N TRP A 113 -10.60 -9.47 5.16
CA TRP A 113 -10.76 -8.45 6.20
C TRP A 113 -10.33 -9.08 7.52
N ALA A 114 -9.36 -8.48 8.22
CA ALA A 114 -9.05 -8.83 9.60
C ALA A 114 -10.21 -8.40 10.53
N GLY A 115 -11.27 -9.22 10.61
CA GLY A 115 -12.53 -8.90 11.30
C GLY A 115 -13.80 -9.56 10.76
N THR A 116 -13.78 -10.14 9.55
CA THR A 116 -14.91 -10.87 8.97
C THR A 116 -14.43 -12.19 8.37
N ASP A 117 -15.01 -13.31 8.81
CA ASP A 117 -14.60 -14.68 8.45
C ASP A 117 -14.42 -14.88 6.94
N CYS A 118 -13.20 -15.24 6.53
CA CYS A 118 -12.87 -15.69 5.19
C CYS A 118 -13.19 -17.18 5.01
N ALA A 119 -14.46 -17.53 4.87
CA ALA A 119 -14.88 -18.91 4.58
C ALA A 119 -15.26 -19.16 3.10
N GLY A 120 -15.08 -18.17 2.20
CA GLY A 120 -15.65 -18.23 0.84
C GLY A 120 -14.68 -18.23 -0.34
N ALA A 121 -13.39 -17.95 -0.16
CA ALA A 121 -12.44 -17.87 -1.29
C ALA A 121 -11.89 -19.25 -1.64
N ALA A 122 -12.78 -20.18 -2.05
CA ALA A 122 -12.35 -21.45 -2.62
C ALA A 122 -11.89 -21.27 -4.08
N ASP A 123 -10.83 -22.00 -4.40
CA ASP A 123 -10.17 -22.10 -5.69
C ASP A 123 -11.12 -22.20 -6.89
N THR A 124 -10.85 -21.38 -7.90
CA THR A 124 -11.11 -21.75 -9.30
C THR A 124 -9.94 -21.27 -10.13
N ASP A 125 -8.92 -22.13 -10.22
CA ASP A 125 -7.96 -22.15 -11.30
C ASP A 125 -8.71 -22.38 -12.63
N GLU A 126 -9.04 -21.30 -13.34
CA GLU A 126 -9.22 -21.29 -14.79
C GLU A 126 -9.47 -19.85 -15.25
N ILE A 127 -8.45 -19.21 -15.83
CA ILE A 127 -8.49 -18.30 -16.99
C ILE A 127 -7.02 -17.95 -17.27
N GLY A 128 -6.44 -18.65 -18.23
CA GLY A 128 -5.14 -18.31 -18.79
C GLY A 128 -5.25 -17.02 -19.58
N SER A 129 -4.72 -15.91 -19.06
CA SER A 129 -4.05 -14.84 -19.82
C SER A 129 -3.61 -13.69 -18.90
N ARG A 130 -2.30 -13.60 -18.65
CA ARG A 130 -1.50 -12.36 -18.47
C ARG A 130 -1.98 -11.21 -17.55
N SER A 131 -2.83 -11.46 -16.56
CA SER A 131 -3.12 -10.46 -15.51
C SER A 131 -2.70 -11.02 -14.15
N ALA A 132 -1.51 -10.65 -13.67
CA ALA A 132 -1.09 -10.96 -12.31
C ALA A 132 -1.96 -10.14 -11.34
N PHE A 133 -2.99 -10.76 -10.77
CA PHE A 133 -3.79 -10.12 -9.72
C PHE A 133 -2.94 -9.99 -8.45
N ALA A 134 -2.91 -8.79 -7.87
CA ALA A 134 -2.26 -8.58 -6.59
C ALA A 134 -3.20 -9.05 -5.46
N TYR A 135 -2.64 -9.64 -4.42
CA TYR A 135 -3.36 -10.04 -3.20
C TYR A 135 -2.96 -9.08 -2.08
N GLY A 136 -3.95 -8.35 -1.57
CA GLY A 136 -3.78 -7.30 -0.56
C GLY A 136 -4.76 -7.49 0.59
N GLU A 137 -4.24 -7.55 1.82
CA GLU A 137 -5.03 -7.53 3.07
C GLU A 137 -4.97 -6.14 3.71
N CYS A 138 -6.00 -5.69 4.44
CA CYS A 138 -5.99 -4.38 5.10
C CYS A 138 -6.11 -4.48 6.63
N LEU A 139 -5.21 -3.79 7.35
CA LEU A 139 -5.20 -3.67 8.82
C LEU A 139 -5.32 -2.21 9.26
N PHE A 140 -6.23 -1.96 10.20
CA PHE A 140 -6.41 -0.68 10.88
C PHE A 140 -5.72 -0.71 12.25
N LEU A 141 -4.97 0.35 12.54
CA LEU A 141 -4.39 0.64 13.86
C LEU A 141 -4.91 1.96 14.39
#